data_AF-A0A1V4YRL5-F1
#
_entry.id   AF-A0A1V4YRL5-F1
#
_cell.length_a   1.000
_cell.length_b   1.000
_cell.length_c   1.000
_cell.angle_alpha   90.00
_cell.angle_beta   90.00
_cell.angle_gamma   90.00
#
_symmetry.space_group_name_H-M   'P 1'
#
loop_
_entity.id
_entity.type
_entity.pdbx_description
1 polymer ?
#
loop_
_entity_poly.entity_id
_entity_poly.type
_entity_poly.pdbx_seq_one_letter_code
_entity_poly.pdbx_strand_id
1 'polypeptide(L)'
;MLDFGIVAKEETEDYNTKFLSELIQGEEITGEIVVGEFKTIPMGKREVAEFYVIITDHENRLKWVCEFTTPYHPETNNIYGEKGGLFYNFIDSITHVVNDTPINWQDNYSVNFNQFRKTLNQYIRSVTIKTVAPVNTDAKTVNLEIIGAEYKTESRKKVPLTIYDLAEEDPIILMGYASLRNKGDRITVKNIVFELKSLLDDEKITEDAYKLALIELKTVKEK
;
A
#
# COMPACT_ATOMS: atom_id res chain seq x y z
N MET A 1 29.07 -22.70 -11.85
CA MET A 1 27.72 -22.40 -12.37
C MET A 1 26.82 -22.27 -11.16
N LEU A 2 26.33 -21.07 -10.85
CA LEU A 2 25.57 -20.80 -9.62
C LEU A 2 24.11 -21.24 -9.83
N ASP A 3 23.66 -22.11 -8.94
CA ASP A 3 22.30 -22.60 -8.81
C ASP A 3 21.50 -21.56 -8.00
N PHE A 4 20.45 -21.00 -8.59
CA PHE A 4 19.62 -19.94 -8.00
C PHE A 4 18.34 -20.49 -7.33
N GLY A 5 18.23 -21.80 -7.10
CA GLY A 5 17.10 -22.34 -6.34
C GLY A 5 15.74 -22.04 -6.99
N ILE A 6 15.66 -22.15 -8.32
CA ILE A 6 14.41 -21.95 -9.06
C ILE A 6 13.50 -23.15 -8.77
N VAL A 7 12.59 -22.97 -7.81
CA VAL A 7 11.52 -23.92 -7.51
C VAL A 7 10.34 -23.64 -8.43
N ALA A 8 9.98 -24.65 -9.22
CA ALA A 8 8.80 -24.78 -10.08
C ALA A 8 8.60 -23.70 -11.16
N LYS A 9 8.89 -24.08 -12.41
CA LYS A 9 8.13 -23.61 -13.56
C LYS A 9 6.69 -24.12 -13.40
N GLU A 10 5.79 -23.32 -12.82
CA GLU A 10 4.41 -23.39 -13.28
C GLU A 10 4.41 -23.01 -14.76
N GLU A 11 3.66 -23.77 -15.56
CA GLU A 11 3.58 -23.61 -17.00
C GLU A 11 3.40 -22.12 -17.32
N THR A 12 4.19 -21.59 -18.25
CA THR A 12 3.92 -20.27 -18.82
C THR A 12 2.61 -20.36 -19.59
N GLU A 13 1.50 -20.24 -18.86
CA GLU A 13 0.16 -20.15 -19.41
C GLU A 13 0.14 -18.92 -20.32
N ASP A 14 -0.14 -19.12 -21.62
CA ASP A 14 -0.27 -18.02 -22.56
C ASP A 14 -1.50 -17.17 -22.17
N TYR A 15 -1.29 -16.10 -21.41
CA TYR A 15 -2.30 -15.08 -21.13
C TYR A 15 -2.29 -14.04 -22.24
N ASN A 16 -3.48 -13.71 -22.75
CA ASN A 16 -3.60 -12.55 -23.63
C ASN A 16 -3.38 -11.27 -22.80
N THR A 17 -2.36 -10.49 -23.16
CA THR A 17 -1.91 -9.34 -22.38
C THR A 17 -2.39 -8.04 -23.00
N LYS A 18 -3.04 -7.19 -22.20
CA LYS A 18 -3.42 -5.82 -22.54
C LYS A 18 -2.63 -4.83 -21.68
N PHE A 19 -2.19 -3.74 -22.28
CA PHE A 19 -1.53 -2.64 -21.57
C PHE A 19 -2.51 -1.53 -21.21
N LEU A 20 -2.14 -0.69 -20.24
CA LEU A 20 -2.94 0.48 -19.84
C LEU A 20 -3.40 1.35 -21.01
N SER A 21 -2.55 1.54 -22.03
CA SER A 21 -2.88 2.35 -23.21
C SER A 21 -3.93 1.72 -24.12
N GLU A 22 -4.24 0.44 -23.95
CA GLU A 22 -5.25 -0.29 -24.71
C GLU A 22 -6.61 -0.32 -24.01
N LEU A 23 -6.68 0.16 -22.77
CA LEU A 23 -7.92 0.25 -22.01
C LEU A 23 -8.77 1.42 -22.49
N ILE A 24 -10.06 1.16 -22.72
CA ILE A 24 -11.04 2.19 -23.07
C ILE A 24 -11.89 2.55 -21.85
N GLN A 25 -12.43 3.76 -21.83
CA GLN A 25 -13.29 4.24 -20.75
C GLN A 25 -14.55 3.39 -20.59
N GLY A 26 -14.90 3.08 -19.34
CA GLY A 26 -16.10 2.33 -18.98
C GLY A 26 -15.92 0.81 -18.97
N GLU A 27 -14.73 0.30 -19.29
CA GLU A 27 -14.41 -1.11 -19.08
C GLU A 27 -14.38 -1.44 -17.59
N GLU A 28 -14.89 -2.62 -17.27
CA GLU A 28 -14.77 -3.22 -15.94
C GLU A 28 -13.88 -4.45 -16.05
N ILE A 29 -12.85 -4.50 -15.19
CA ILE A 29 -11.80 -5.50 -15.18
C ILE A 29 -11.80 -6.13 -13.80
N THR A 30 -11.93 -7.46 -13.72
CA THR A 30 -11.82 -8.19 -12.44
C THR A 30 -10.73 -9.23 -12.54
N GLY A 31 -9.88 -9.32 -11.51
CA GLY A 31 -8.82 -10.32 -11.49
C GLY A 31 -7.94 -10.24 -10.25
N GLU A 32 -7.06 -11.22 -10.11
CA GLU A 32 -6.01 -11.22 -9.10
C GLU A 32 -5.08 -10.02 -9.29
N ILE A 33 -4.75 -9.32 -8.20
CA ILE A 33 -3.91 -8.12 -8.24
C ILE A 33 -2.51 -8.39 -7.68
N VAL A 34 -1.49 -7.89 -8.39
CA VAL A 34 -0.11 -7.88 -7.93
C VAL A 34 0.54 -6.54 -8.26
N VAL A 35 1.18 -5.92 -7.28
CA VAL A 35 2.03 -4.74 -7.45
C VAL A 35 3.49 -5.20 -7.60
N GLY A 36 4.10 -4.87 -8.73
CA GLY A 36 5.50 -5.15 -9.04
C GLY A 36 6.46 -4.27 -8.21
N GLU A 37 7.76 -4.55 -8.30
CA GLU A 37 8.77 -3.62 -7.79
C GLU A 37 8.87 -2.40 -8.71
N PHE A 38 9.32 -1.26 -8.19
CA PHE A 38 9.65 -0.12 -9.04
C PHE A 38 11.11 -0.13 -9.46
N LYS A 39 11.39 0.53 -10.57
CA LYS A 39 12.72 1.05 -10.90
C LYS A 39 12.70 2.57 -10.83
N THR A 40 13.79 3.16 -10.39
CA THR A 40 13.95 4.61 -10.36
C THR A 40 14.43 5.11 -11.71
N ILE A 41 13.79 6.15 -12.23
CA ILE A 41 14.18 6.80 -13.49
C ILE A 41 14.48 8.28 -13.20
N PRO A 42 15.64 8.79 -13.64
CA PRO A 42 15.92 10.22 -13.53
C PRO A 42 15.05 11.00 -14.52
N MET A 43 14.33 12.02 -14.03
CA MET A 43 13.49 12.90 -14.83
C MET A 43 13.79 14.37 -14.48
N GLY A 44 14.76 14.94 -15.22
CA GLY A 44 15.27 16.28 -14.95
C GLY A 44 16.03 16.35 -13.63
N LYS A 45 15.54 17.16 -12.68
CA LYS A 45 16.12 17.28 -11.31
C LYS A 45 15.46 16.35 -10.28
N ARG A 46 14.48 15.54 -10.70
CA ARG A 46 13.70 14.67 -9.81
C ARG A 46 13.89 13.22 -10.22
N GLU A 47 13.63 12.33 -9.27
CA GLU A 47 13.51 10.91 -9.53
C GLU A 47 12.03 10.53 -9.59
N VAL A 48 11.69 9.64 -10.51
CA VAL A 48 10.36 9.03 -10.59
C VAL A 48 10.48 7.53 -10.37
N ALA A 49 9.49 6.96 -9.71
CA ALA A 49 9.32 5.52 -9.61
C ALA A 49 8.43 5.07 -10.77
N GLU A 50 8.92 4.11 -11.56
CA GLU A 50 8.14 3.39 -12.55
C GLU A 50 7.90 1.97 -12.05
N PHE A 51 6.63 1.59 -11.91
CA PHE A 51 6.22 0.24 -11.51
C PHE A 51 4.94 -0.18 -12.24
N TYR A 52 4.61 -1.46 -12.11
CA TYR A 52 3.44 -2.04 -12.73
C TYR A 52 2.49 -2.60 -11.68
N VAL A 53 1.19 -2.36 -11.88
CA VAL A 53 0.12 -3.15 -11.27
C VAL A 53 -0.36 -4.13 -12.32
N ILE A 54 -0.35 -5.41 -11.97
CA ILE A 54 -0.78 -6.49 -12.83
C ILE A 54 -2.10 -7.02 -12.31
N ILE A 55 -3.06 -7.17 -13.22
CA ILE A 55 -4.36 -7.79 -12.93
C ILE A 55 -4.47 -9.02 -13.81
N THR A 56 -4.74 -10.18 -13.22
CA THR A 56 -4.84 -11.45 -13.94
C THR A 56 -6.24 -12.04 -13.77
N ASP A 57 -6.93 -12.23 -14.88
CA ASP A 57 -8.16 -13.01 -14.95
C ASP A 57 -7.82 -14.41 -15.45
N HIS A 58 -7.80 -15.35 -14.51
CA HIS A 58 -7.50 -16.75 -14.78
C HIS A 58 -8.60 -17.47 -15.57
N GLU A 59 -9.86 -17.03 -15.45
CA GLU A 59 -10.99 -17.66 -16.14
C GLU A 59 -10.96 -17.33 -17.63
N ASN A 60 -10.74 -16.06 -17.96
CA ASN A 60 -10.69 -15.60 -19.35
C ASN A 60 -9.26 -15.60 -19.94
N ARG A 61 -8.26 -16.01 -19.16
CA ARG A 61 -6.83 -15.99 -19.52
C ARG A 61 -6.39 -14.62 -20.04
N LEU A 62 -6.83 -13.57 -19.37
CA LEU A 62 -6.48 -12.19 -19.67
C LEU A 62 -5.58 -11.62 -18.58
N LYS A 63 -4.59 -10.82 -19.00
CA LYS A 63 -3.71 -10.10 -18.10
C LYS A 63 -3.67 -8.64 -18.51
N TRP A 64 -3.85 -7.75 -17.53
CA TRP A 64 -3.68 -6.32 -17.72
C TRP A 64 -2.40 -5.87 -17.03
N VAL A 65 -1.57 -5.14 -17.75
CA VAL A 65 -0.33 -4.54 -17.24
C VAL A 65 -0.51 -3.03 -17.20
N CYS A 66 -0.75 -2.53 -15.99
CA CYS A 66 -1.00 -1.12 -15.73
C CYS A 66 0.27 -0.44 -15.24
N GLU A 67 0.87 0.40 -16.07
CA GLU A 67 2.08 1.14 -15.74
C GLU A 67 1.75 2.40 -14.94
N PHE A 68 2.52 2.65 -13.89
CA PHE A 68 2.47 3.87 -13.09
C PHE A 68 3.83 4.54 -13.08
N THR A 69 3.83 5.86 -13.33
CA THR A 69 4.99 6.72 -13.15
C THR A 69 4.62 7.84 -12.20
N THR A 70 5.34 7.95 -11.09
CA THR A 70 5.04 8.90 -10.01
C THR A 70 6.33 9.51 -9.48
N PRO A 71 6.32 10.77 -9.00
CA PRO A 71 7.41 11.32 -8.21
C PRO A 71 7.83 10.35 -7.09
N TYR A 72 9.13 10.23 -6.87
CA TYR A 72 9.73 9.35 -5.87
C TYR A 72 10.70 10.13 -4.97
N HIS A 73 10.62 9.86 -3.67
CA HIS A 73 11.48 10.44 -2.65
C HIS A 73 12.34 9.34 -2.01
N PRO A 74 13.61 9.20 -2.42
CA PRO A 74 14.48 8.11 -1.96
C PRO A 74 14.70 8.07 -0.46
N GLU A 75 14.75 9.24 0.19
CA GLU A 75 15.03 9.35 1.63
C GLU A 75 13.95 8.72 2.50
N THR A 76 12.69 8.73 2.03
CA THR A 76 11.55 8.17 2.76
C THR A 76 10.95 6.94 2.09
N ASN A 77 11.45 6.58 0.90
CA ASN A 77 10.88 5.56 0.02
C ASN A 77 9.40 5.83 -0.33
N ASN A 78 9.03 7.11 -0.43
CA ASN A 78 7.65 7.51 -0.70
C ASN A 78 7.44 7.80 -2.19
N ILE A 79 6.25 7.44 -2.66
CA ILE A 79 5.69 7.86 -3.95
C ILE A 79 4.46 8.75 -3.73
N TYR A 80 4.15 9.59 -4.71
CA TYR A 80 3.20 10.68 -4.54
C TYR A 80 2.12 10.74 -5.64
N GLY A 81 0.85 10.69 -5.21
CA GLY A 81 -0.31 10.86 -6.08
C GLY A 81 -0.94 12.23 -5.92
N GLU A 82 -0.95 13.02 -7.00
CA GLU A 82 -1.69 14.28 -7.09
C GLU A 82 -3.13 14.05 -7.56
N LYS A 83 -4.09 14.78 -6.98
CA LYS A 83 -5.51 14.66 -7.31
C LYS A 83 -5.78 14.73 -8.81
N GLY A 84 -6.57 13.76 -9.29
CA GLY A 84 -6.91 13.58 -10.70
C GLY A 84 -5.86 12.84 -11.53
N GLY A 85 -4.69 12.56 -10.98
CA GLY A 85 -3.69 11.69 -11.59
C GLY A 85 -4.06 10.21 -11.49
N LEU A 86 -3.50 9.41 -12.41
CA LEU A 86 -3.72 7.96 -12.48
C LEU A 86 -3.45 7.24 -11.14
N PHE A 87 -2.29 7.51 -10.53
CA PHE A 87 -1.91 6.90 -9.26
C PHE A 87 -2.80 7.36 -8.10
N TYR A 88 -3.20 8.64 -8.09
CA TYR A 88 -4.12 9.16 -7.09
C TYR A 88 -5.46 8.44 -7.14
N ASN A 89 -6.08 8.33 -8.32
CA ASN A 89 -7.38 7.66 -8.45
C ASN A 89 -7.32 6.21 -7.98
N PHE A 90 -6.22 5.51 -8.30
CA PHE A 90 -6.00 4.14 -7.83
C PHE A 90 -5.91 4.07 -6.30
N ILE A 91 -5.11 4.92 -5.66
CA ILE A 91 -4.93 4.94 -4.19
C ILE A 91 -6.18 5.40 -3.46
N ASP A 92 -6.84 6.45 -3.95
CA ASP A 92 -8.05 6.98 -3.33
C ASP A 92 -9.17 5.94 -3.34
N SER A 93 -9.39 5.30 -4.51
CA SER A 93 -10.44 4.30 -4.67
C SER A 93 -10.16 3.01 -3.89
N ILE A 94 -8.92 2.51 -3.85
CA ILE A 94 -8.61 1.34 -3.03
C ILE A 94 -8.71 1.65 -1.53
N THR A 95 -8.33 2.86 -1.11
CA THR A 95 -8.48 3.29 0.29
C THR A 95 -9.96 3.38 0.66
N HIS A 96 -10.79 3.94 -0.22
CA HIS A 96 -12.24 3.96 -0.06
C HIS A 96 -12.82 2.55 0.07
N VAL A 97 -12.50 1.65 -0.88
CA VAL A 97 -13.04 0.28 -0.87
C VAL A 97 -12.56 -0.54 0.33
N VAL A 98 -11.31 -0.37 0.75
CA VAL A 98 -10.74 -1.17 1.85
C VAL A 98 -11.10 -0.61 3.24
N ASN A 99 -11.13 0.72 3.40
CA ASN A 99 -11.25 1.38 4.69
C ASN A 99 -12.56 2.16 4.88
N ASP A 100 -13.47 2.15 3.90
CA ASP A 100 -14.73 2.90 3.91
C ASP A 100 -14.53 4.42 4.11
N THR A 101 -13.42 4.97 3.61
CA THR A 101 -13.13 6.41 3.63
C THR A 101 -13.90 7.13 2.53
N PRO A 102 -14.30 8.40 2.64
CA PRO A 102 -14.91 9.13 1.53
C PRO A 102 -14.05 9.12 0.25
N ILE A 103 -14.66 9.13 -0.93
CA ILE A 103 -13.92 9.34 -2.19
C ILE A 103 -13.43 10.80 -2.24
N ASN A 104 -12.22 11.02 -2.76
CA ASN A 104 -11.48 12.27 -2.76
C ASN A 104 -11.21 12.80 -1.34
N TRP A 105 -10.89 11.92 -0.40
CA TRP A 105 -10.72 12.28 1.01
C TRP A 105 -9.55 13.24 1.23
N GLN A 106 -8.45 13.02 0.52
CA GLN A 106 -7.24 13.85 0.58
C GLN A 106 -7.02 14.56 -0.76
N ASP A 107 -6.40 15.73 -0.73
CA ASP A 107 -6.00 16.43 -1.97
C ASP A 107 -4.74 15.82 -2.61
N ASN A 108 -4.03 14.96 -1.88
CA ASN A 108 -2.90 14.21 -2.37
C ASN A 108 -2.62 13.01 -1.46
N TYR A 109 -1.86 12.04 -1.98
CA TYR A 109 -1.38 10.89 -1.20
C TYR A 109 0.14 10.81 -1.29
N SER A 110 0.79 10.68 -0.12
CA SER A 110 2.21 10.31 -0.01
C SER A 110 2.27 8.96 0.68
N VAL A 111 2.69 7.91 -0.05
CA VAL A 111 2.66 6.54 0.45
C VAL A 111 4.05 5.92 0.38
N ASN A 112 4.45 5.23 1.45
CA ASN A 112 5.68 4.43 1.43
C ASN A 112 5.46 3.23 0.49
N PHE A 113 6.27 3.13 -0.56
CA PHE A 113 6.04 2.15 -1.63
C PHE A 113 6.16 0.71 -1.14
N ASN A 114 7.17 0.42 -0.31
CA ASN A 114 7.39 -0.95 0.17
C ASN A 114 6.23 -1.42 1.03
N GLN A 115 5.74 -0.57 1.92
CA GLN A 115 4.59 -0.89 2.75
C GLN A 115 3.32 -1.03 1.90
N PHE A 116 3.08 -0.12 0.97
CA PHE A 116 1.96 -0.17 0.03
C PHE A 116 1.94 -1.50 -0.75
N ARG A 117 3.06 -1.83 -1.41
CA ARG A 117 3.22 -3.05 -2.20
C ARG A 117 3.04 -4.31 -1.34
N LYS A 118 3.71 -4.37 -0.18
CA LYS A 118 3.61 -5.49 0.77
C LYS A 118 2.15 -5.70 1.18
N THR A 119 1.49 -4.63 1.59
CA THR A 119 0.10 -4.68 2.08
C THR A 119 -0.85 -5.17 0.99
N LEU A 120 -0.80 -4.58 -0.22
CA LEU A 120 -1.69 -5.02 -1.30
C LEU A 120 -1.45 -6.47 -1.68
N ASN A 121 -0.20 -6.86 -1.93
CA ASN A 121 0.11 -8.21 -2.36
C ASN A 121 -0.20 -9.27 -1.28
N GLN A 122 -0.15 -8.90 0.01
CA GLN A 122 -0.40 -9.82 1.12
C GLN A 122 -1.88 -9.95 1.47
N TYR A 123 -2.66 -8.86 1.39
CA TYR A 123 -4.02 -8.82 1.95
C TYR A 123 -5.12 -8.83 0.88
N ILE A 124 -4.86 -8.27 -0.30
CA ILE A 124 -5.85 -8.20 -1.38
C ILE A 124 -5.61 -9.35 -2.35
N ARG A 125 -6.64 -10.17 -2.57
CA ARG A 125 -6.61 -11.30 -3.50
C ARG A 125 -6.91 -10.80 -4.91
N SER A 126 -8.06 -10.18 -5.09
CA SER A 126 -8.55 -9.72 -6.37
C SER A 126 -9.19 -8.34 -6.22
N VAL A 127 -9.27 -7.61 -7.33
CA VAL A 127 -9.96 -6.32 -7.40
C VAL A 127 -10.89 -6.30 -8.60
N THR A 128 -11.93 -5.49 -8.50
CA THR A 128 -12.71 -5.03 -9.64
C THR A 128 -12.38 -3.57 -9.88
N ILE A 129 -11.89 -3.27 -11.09
CA ILE A 129 -11.53 -1.93 -11.54
C ILE A 129 -12.51 -1.48 -12.60
N LYS A 130 -12.91 -0.22 -12.51
CA LYS A 130 -13.58 0.52 -13.57
C LYS A 130 -12.62 1.52 -14.19
N THR A 131 -12.52 1.53 -15.52
CA THR A 131 -11.76 2.55 -16.23
C THR A 131 -12.60 3.82 -16.38
N VAL A 132 -12.04 4.96 -16.02
CA VAL A 132 -12.74 6.25 -16.06
C VAL A 132 -11.96 7.27 -16.86
N ALA A 133 -12.67 8.32 -17.31
CA ALA A 133 -12.02 9.43 -17.99
C ALA A 133 -10.99 10.07 -17.04
N PRO A 134 -9.78 10.40 -17.54
CA PRO A 134 -8.83 11.17 -16.76
C PRO A 134 -9.37 12.58 -16.50
N VAL A 135 -9.04 13.15 -15.34
CA VAL A 135 -9.41 14.54 -15.02
C VAL A 135 -8.71 15.53 -15.96
N ASN A 136 -7.46 15.22 -16.33
CA ASN A 136 -6.74 15.95 -17.36
C ASN A 136 -7.15 15.44 -18.75
N THR A 137 -7.78 16.29 -19.55
CA THR A 137 -8.24 15.96 -20.91
C THR A 137 -7.11 15.65 -21.89
N ASP A 138 -5.87 16.08 -21.58
CA ASP A 138 -4.69 15.81 -22.39
C ASP A 138 -3.99 14.48 -22.03
N ALA A 139 -4.48 13.77 -21.01
CA ALA A 139 -3.93 12.48 -20.63
C ALA A 139 -4.19 11.43 -21.71
N LYS A 140 -3.17 10.63 -22.01
CA LYS A 140 -3.18 9.61 -23.08
C LYS A 140 -3.80 8.28 -22.65
N THR A 141 -4.10 8.13 -21.37
CA THR A 141 -4.57 6.88 -20.76
C THR A 141 -5.78 7.17 -19.88
N VAL A 142 -6.64 6.18 -19.73
CA VAL A 142 -7.72 6.20 -18.74
C VAL A 142 -7.17 6.19 -17.32
N ASN A 143 -7.96 6.66 -16.35
CA ASN A 143 -7.72 6.42 -14.94
C ASN A 143 -8.32 5.07 -14.51
N LEU A 144 -7.80 4.50 -13.43
CA LEU A 144 -8.24 3.23 -12.86
C LEU A 144 -8.88 3.50 -11.49
N GLU A 145 -10.15 3.14 -11.33
CA GLU A 145 -10.88 3.22 -10.06
C GLU A 145 -11.24 1.82 -9.57
N ILE A 146 -10.79 1.47 -8.37
CA ILE A 146 -11.18 0.22 -7.72
C ILE A 146 -12.59 0.41 -7.15
N ILE A 147 -13.51 -0.44 -7.59
CA ILE A 147 -14.92 -0.44 -7.15
C ILE A 147 -15.27 -1.65 -6.29
N GLY A 148 -14.35 -2.62 -6.16
CA GLY A 148 -14.49 -3.78 -5.31
C GLY A 148 -13.17 -4.49 -5.07
N ALA A 149 -13.04 -5.19 -3.95
CA ALA A 149 -11.87 -5.98 -3.61
C ALA A 149 -12.27 -7.24 -2.84
N GLU A 150 -11.61 -8.36 -3.14
CA GLU A 150 -11.68 -9.58 -2.34
C GLU A 150 -10.40 -9.75 -1.54
N TYR A 151 -10.53 -10.18 -0.29
CA TYR A 151 -9.41 -10.32 0.63
C TYR A 151 -8.88 -11.75 0.64
N LYS A 152 -7.56 -11.92 0.81
CA LYS A 152 -6.96 -13.24 1.02
C LYS A 152 -7.44 -13.79 2.36
N THR A 153 -8.20 -14.89 2.34
CA THR A 153 -8.82 -15.53 3.52
C THR A 153 -7.80 -15.99 4.57
N GLU A 154 -6.55 -16.20 4.16
CA GLU A 154 -5.45 -16.59 5.07
C GLU A 154 -4.88 -15.42 5.90
N SER A 155 -5.29 -14.18 5.64
CA SER A 155 -4.68 -12.99 6.27
C SER A 155 -5.27 -12.60 7.63
N ARG A 156 -6.08 -13.46 8.25
CA ARG A 156 -6.34 -13.43 9.70
C ARG A 156 -6.01 -14.75 10.38
N LYS A 157 -4.87 -15.37 10.08
CA LYS A 157 -4.12 -15.91 11.22
C LYS A 157 -3.68 -14.68 12.01
N LYS A 158 -4.42 -14.36 13.07
CA LYS A 158 -3.94 -13.53 14.18
C LYS A 158 -2.69 -14.21 14.73
N VAL A 159 -1.56 -14.05 14.04
CA VAL A 159 -0.26 -14.21 14.66
C VAL A 159 -0.32 -13.24 15.85
N PRO A 160 0.00 -13.69 17.06
CA PRO A 160 0.06 -12.77 18.19
C PRO A 160 0.99 -11.62 17.80
N LEU A 161 0.43 -10.42 17.60
CA LEU A 161 1.22 -9.23 17.34
C LEU A 161 2.03 -8.97 18.60
N THR A 162 3.35 -8.92 18.46
CA THR A 162 4.22 -8.43 19.53
C THR A 162 4.28 -6.91 19.46
N ILE A 163 4.76 -6.28 20.54
CA ILE A 163 5.00 -4.82 20.55
C ILE A 163 6.03 -4.45 19.47
N TYR A 164 6.98 -5.35 19.19
CA TYR A 164 7.99 -5.14 18.15
C TYR A 164 7.36 -5.08 16.76
N ASP A 165 6.47 -6.02 16.44
CA ASP A 165 5.79 -6.06 15.14
C ASP A 165 4.96 -4.78 14.91
N LEU A 166 4.26 -4.31 15.95
CA LEU A 166 3.54 -3.04 15.87
C LEU A 166 4.47 -1.84 15.73
N ALA A 167 5.63 -1.84 16.41
CA ALA A 167 6.60 -0.75 16.31
C ALA A 167 7.26 -0.66 14.93
N GLU A 168 7.38 -1.76 14.18
CA GLU A 168 7.87 -1.70 12.79
C GLU A 168 6.84 -1.05 11.85
N GLU A 169 5.55 -1.15 12.15
CA GLU A 169 4.46 -0.72 11.27
C GLU A 169 3.86 0.66 11.66
N ASP A 170 3.91 1.05 12.94
CA ASP A 170 3.38 2.30 13.47
C ASP A 170 4.51 3.19 14.03
N PRO A 171 4.83 4.32 13.36
CA PRO A 171 5.85 5.27 13.80
C PRO A 171 5.63 5.85 15.20
N ILE A 172 4.38 5.98 15.65
CA ILE A 172 4.05 6.50 16.97
C ILE A 172 4.43 5.46 18.02
N ILE A 173 4.03 4.21 17.82
CA ILE A 173 4.42 3.09 18.69
C ILE A 173 5.95 2.92 18.69
N LEU A 174 6.61 3.10 17.55
CA LEU A 174 8.06 3.07 17.43
C LEU A 174 8.74 4.12 18.32
N MET A 175 8.20 5.35 18.41
CA MET A 175 8.76 6.39 19.28
C MET A 175 8.74 5.97 20.75
N GLY A 176 7.60 5.44 21.23
CA GLY A 176 7.49 4.91 22.59
C GLY A 176 8.44 3.73 22.82
N TYR A 177 8.51 2.80 21.85
CA TYR A 177 9.40 1.64 21.89
C TYR A 177 10.87 2.03 21.97
N ALA A 178 11.32 2.95 21.10
CA ALA A 178 12.69 3.44 21.06
C ALA A 178 13.06 4.21 22.34
N SER A 179 12.14 5.00 22.90
CA SER A 179 12.34 5.70 24.17
C SER A 179 12.64 4.71 25.30
N LEU A 180 11.80 3.68 25.49
CA LEU A 180 12.02 2.65 26.50
C LEU A 180 13.33 1.88 26.26
N ARG A 181 13.60 1.50 25.01
CA ARG A 181 14.84 0.81 24.62
C ARG A 181 16.07 1.63 24.98
N ASN A 182 16.07 2.92 24.70
CA ASN A 182 17.19 3.82 24.98
C ASN A 182 17.39 4.06 26.48
N LYS A 183 16.29 4.08 27.26
CA LYS A 183 16.33 4.15 28.73
C LYS A 183 16.77 2.83 29.38
N GLY A 184 16.75 1.72 28.64
CA GLY A 184 16.96 0.38 29.19
C GLY A 184 15.76 -0.14 30.00
N ASP A 185 14.59 0.47 29.81
CA ASP A 185 13.37 0.14 30.51
C ASP A 185 12.67 -1.08 29.90
N ARG A 186 11.85 -1.75 30.71
CA ARG A 186 11.08 -2.91 30.27
C ARG A 186 10.05 -2.49 29.21
N ILE A 187 10.08 -3.14 28.06
CA ILE A 187 9.13 -2.89 26.96
C ILE A 187 7.86 -3.72 27.21
N THR A 188 6.79 -3.04 27.62
CA THR A 188 5.46 -3.62 27.85
C THR A 188 4.40 -2.67 27.28
N VAL A 189 3.19 -3.16 26.99
CA VAL A 189 2.10 -2.32 26.46
C VAL A 189 1.85 -1.14 27.38
N LYS A 190 1.77 -1.39 28.70
CA LYS A 190 1.59 -0.36 29.72
C LYS A 190 2.67 0.74 29.66
N ASN A 191 3.93 0.35 29.50
CA ASN A 191 5.03 1.31 29.47
C ASN A 191 5.06 2.09 28.14
N ILE A 192 4.71 1.45 27.02
CA ILE A 192 4.55 2.16 25.74
C ILE A 192 3.45 3.20 25.86
N VAL A 193 2.27 2.82 26.38
CA VAL A 193 1.16 3.77 26.60
C VAL A 193 1.58 4.95 27.47
N PHE A 194 2.39 4.71 28.51
CA PHE A 194 2.92 5.77 29.36
C PHE A 194 3.83 6.73 28.58
N GLU A 195 4.77 6.21 27.78
CA GLU A 195 5.63 7.05 26.93
C GLU A 195 4.81 7.84 25.90
N LEU A 196 3.83 7.20 25.26
CA LEU A 196 2.95 7.87 24.31
C LEU A 196 2.13 8.99 24.98
N LYS A 197 1.70 8.78 26.22
CA LYS A 197 1.00 9.81 26.99
C LYS A 197 1.93 11.00 27.30
N SER A 198 3.18 10.75 27.69
CA SER A 198 4.18 11.82 27.84
C SER A 198 4.45 12.55 26.54
N LEU A 199 4.52 11.85 25.39
CA LEU A 199 4.67 12.48 24.08
C LEU A 199 3.46 13.35 23.72
N LEU A 200 2.24 12.93 24.09
CA LEU A 200 1.03 13.72 23.90
C LEU A 200 1.02 14.97 24.79
N ASP A 201 1.38 14.80 26.07
CA ASP A 201 1.42 15.91 27.05
C ASP A 201 2.51 16.94 26.69
N ASP A 202 3.60 16.50 26.05
CA ASP A 202 4.66 17.34 25.48
C ASP A 202 4.30 17.92 24.10
N GLU A 203 3.10 17.70 23.58
CA GLU A 203 2.63 18.12 22.24
C GLU A 203 3.49 17.56 21.07
N LYS A 204 4.22 16.47 21.29
CA LYS A 204 5.05 15.80 20.25
C LYS A 204 4.23 14.88 19.34
N ILE A 205 3.05 14.45 19.77
CA ILE A 205 2.09 13.68 18.96
C ILE A 205 0.68 14.27 19.13
N THR A 206 -0.19 14.07 18.15
CA THR A 206 -1.58 14.55 18.21
C THR A 206 -2.48 13.61 19.03
N GLU A 207 -3.63 14.12 19.49
CA GLU A 207 -4.63 13.32 20.21
C GLU A 207 -5.15 12.15 19.35
N ASP A 208 -5.32 12.36 18.05
CA ASP A 208 -5.78 11.32 17.11
C ASP A 208 -4.71 10.24 16.89
N ALA A 209 -3.44 10.64 16.72
CA ALA A 209 -2.32 9.71 16.62
C ALA A 209 -2.17 8.87 17.89
N TYR A 210 -2.35 9.49 19.06
CA TYR A 210 -2.38 8.80 20.34
C TYR A 210 -3.53 7.79 20.41
N LYS A 211 -4.76 8.18 20.04
CA LYS A 211 -5.94 7.28 20.05
C LYS A 211 -5.76 6.08 19.12
N LEU A 212 -5.23 6.29 17.92
CA LEU A 212 -4.95 5.21 16.97
C LEU A 212 -3.91 4.23 17.51
N ALA A 213 -2.79 4.73 18.04
CA ALA A 213 -1.78 3.88 18.67
C ALA A 213 -2.33 3.07 19.86
N LEU A 214 -3.25 3.64 20.65
CA LEU A 214 -3.93 2.90 21.73
C LEU A 214 -4.84 1.78 21.20
N ILE A 215 -5.46 1.95 20.03
CA ILE A 215 -6.29 0.90 19.41
C ILE A 215 -5.40 -0.24 18.96
N GLU A 216 -4.28 0.07 18.29
CA GLU A 216 -3.32 -0.94 17.82
C GLU A 216 -2.68 -1.71 18.98
N LEU A 217 -2.26 -1.04 20.05
CA LEU A 217 -1.65 -1.69 21.22
C LEU A 217 -2.59 -2.68 21.95
N LYS A 218 -3.91 -2.53 21.82
CA LYS A 218 -4.89 -3.51 22.37
C LYS A 218 -4.87 -4.85 21.65
N THR A 219 -4.26 -4.92 20.47
CA THR A 219 -4.16 -6.15 19.68
C THR A 219 -3.01 -7.06 20.13
N VAL A 220 -2.07 -6.53 20.93
CA VAL A 220 -0.93 -7.27 21.49
C VAL A 220 -1.40 -8.30 22.51
N LYS A 221 -0.97 -9.55 22.38
CA LYS A 221 -1.10 -10.55 23.46
C LYS A 221 0.02 -10.36 24.47
N GLU A 222 -0.31 -9.93 25.68
CA GLU A 222 0.60 -10.04 26.82
C GLU A 222 0.82 -11.52 27.13
N LYS A 223 2.07 -11.99 27.05
CA LYS A 223 2.51 -13.32 27.50
C LYS A 223 3.06 -13.22 28.91
#